data_AF-A0AAU7KYU8-F1
#
_entry.id   AF-A0AAU7KYU8-F1
#
_cell.length_a   1.000
_cell.length_b   1.000
_cell.length_c   1.000
_cell.angle_alpha   90.00
_cell.angle_beta   90.00
_cell.angle_gamma   90.00
#
_symmetry.space_group_name_H-M   'P 1'
#
loop_
_entity.id
_entity.type
_entity.pdbx_description
1 polymer ?
#
loop_
_entity_poly.entity_id
_entity_poly.type
_entity_poly.pdbx_seq_one_letter_code
_entity_poly.pdbx_strand_id
1 'polypeptide(L)'
;MVSLIKLCRWLGFTRRSLYYRPKSRKRAINAVLAVRVKLALEGFLSYGYRRLACVLGENRKPIQRILKMKGWQVRKRPQGFRPRARSLPSVTSRPDDRWATD
;
A
#
# COMPACT_ATOMS: atom_id res chain seq x y z
N MET A 1 29.65 -20.68 35.16
CA MET A 1 28.71 -20.65 34.02
C MET A 1 27.41 -19.96 34.43
N VAL A 2 26.98 -18.91 33.72
CA VAL A 2 25.71 -18.22 34.00
C VAL A 2 24.60 -18.83 33.14
N SER A 3 23.41 -19.05 33.72
CA SER A 3 22.28 -19.63 32.98
C SER A 3 21.62 -18.60 32.05
N LEU A 4 21.07 -19.07 30.93
CA LEU A 4 20.35 -18.25 29.96
C LEU A 4 19.21 -17.42 30.59
N ILE A 5 18.58 -17.95 31.65
CA ILE A 5 17.51 -17.27 32.39
C ILE A 5 18.05 -16.03 33.11
N LYS A 6 19.22 -16.14 33.76
CA LYS A 6 19.86 -15.01 34.45
C LYS A 6 20.28 -13.93 33.43
N LEU A 7 20.83 -14.36 32.30
CA LEU A 7 21.20 -13.46 31.20
C LEU A 7 19.99 -12.69 30.64
N CYS A 8 18.87 -13.39 30.38
CA CYS A 8 17.63 -12.76 29.92
C CYS A 8 17.08 -11.73 30.92
N ARG A 9 17.14 -12.01 32.23
CA ARG A 9 16.73 -11.06 33.28
C ARG A 9 17.60 -9.80 33.29
N TRP A 10 18.92 -9.94 33.18
CA TRP A 10 19.85 -8.80 33.15
C TRP A 10 19.64 -7.93 31.91
N LEU A 11 19.37 -8.54 30.76
CA LEU A 11 19.18 -7.82 29.49
C LEU A 11 17.73 -7.32 29.28
N GLY A 12 16.81 -7.56 30.21
CA GLY A 12 15.41 -7.14 30.09
C GLY A 12 14.60 -7.86 29.00
N PHE A 13 15.10 -8.97 28.46
CA PHE A 13 14.40 -9.75 27.44
C PHE A 13 13.62 -10.91 28.05
N THR A 14 12.44 -11.21 27.50
CA THR A 14 11.75 -12.46 27.83
C THR A 14 12.45 -13.63 27.13
N ARG A 15 12.60 -14.75 27.84
CA ARG A 15 13.18 -16.00 27.28
C ARG A 15 12.45 -16.44 26.00
N ARG A 16 11.13 -16.21 25.92
CA ARG A 16 10.29 -16.53 24.75
C ARG A 16 10.67 -15.70 23.51
N SER A 17 11.03 -14.43 23.70
CA SER A 17 11.52 -13.57 22.61
C SER A 17 12.84 -14.08 22.04
N LEU A 18 13.74 -14.54 22.90
CA LEU A 18 15.05 -15.08 22.49
C LEU A 18 14.92 -16.33 21.59
N TYR A 19 13.94 -17.19 21.85
CA TYR A 19 13.68 -18.38 21.02
C TYR A 19 12.82 -18.10 19.80
N TYR A 20 12.18 -16.94 19.70
CA TYR A 20 11.30 -16.65 18.59
C TYR A 20 12.10 -16.50 17.30
N ARG A 21 11.82 -17.37 16.33
CA ARG A 21 12.30 -17.22 14.96
C ARG A 21 11.16 -16.66 14.10
N PRO A 22 11.27 -15.43 13.58
CA PRO A 22 10.24 -14.89 12.72
C PRO A 22 10.08 -15.76 11.47
N LYS A 23 8.87 -16.25 11.22
CA LYS A 23 8.55 -17.05 10.03
C LYS A 23 7.89 -16.16 8.98
N SER A 24 8.55 -15.96 7.85
CA SER A 24 7.95 -15.23 6.73
C SER A 24 6.81 -16.06 6.11
N ARG A 25 5.65 -15.43 5.91
CA ARG A 25 4.54 -16.06 5.18
C ARG A 25 4.75 -15.84 3.68
N LYS A 26 4.89 -16.94 2.92
CA LYS A 26 4.90 -16.88 1.46
C LYS A 26 3.51 -16.46 0.98
N ARG A 27 3.45 -15.40 0.16
CA ARG A 27 2.19 -14.94 -0.46
C ARG A 27 1.90 -15.82 -1.68
N ALA A 28 1.12 -16.88 -1.48
CA ALA A 28 0.69 -17.75 -2.57
C ALA A 28 -0.32 -17.03 -3.47
N ILE A 29 -0.20 -17.24 -4.78
CA ILE A 29 -1.09 -16.76 -5.81
C ILE A 29 -1.56 -17.97 -6.62
N ASN A 30 -2.83 -18.01 -6.99
CA ASN A 30 -3.34 -19.00 -7.93
C ASN A 30 -2.71 -18.77 -9.32
N ALA A 31 -1.87 -19.71 -9.75
CA ALA A 31 -1.13 -19.62 -11.00
C ALA A 31 -2.06 -19.56 -12.23
N VAL A 32 -3.13 -20.37 -12.24
CA VAL A 32 -4.11 -20.41 -13.33
C VAL A 32 -4.81 -19.07 -13.49
N LEU A 33 -5.24 -18.47 -12.37
CA LEU A 33 -5.83 -17.13 -12.40
C LEU A 33 -4.81 -16.07 -12.87
N ALA A 34 -3.55 -16.18 -12.47
CA ALA A 34 -2.52 -15.24 -12.89
C ALA A 34 -2.26 -15.28 -14.42
N VAL A 35 -2.31 -16.46 -15.03
CA VAL A 35 -2.22 -16.61 -16.49
C VAL A 35 -3.41 -15.95 -17.19
N ARG A 36 -4.64 -16.24 -16.73
CA ARG A 36 -5.87 -15.61 -17.28
C ARG A 36 -5.82 -14.08 -17.17
N VAL A 37 -5.36 -13.55 -16.04
CA VAL A 37 -5.20 -12.10 -15.83
C VAL A 37 -4.15 -11.51 -16.77
N LYS A 38 -3.04 -12.23 -17.04
CA LYS A 38 -2.01 -11.79 -17.99
C LYS A 38 -2.55 -11.68 -19.41
N LEU A 39 -3.27 -12.72 -19.88
CA LEU A 39 -3.89 -12.73 -21.20
C LEU A 39 -4.92 -11.60 -21.35
N ALA A 40 -5.77 -11.39 -20.35
CA ALA A 40 -6.74 -10.29 -20.36
C ALA A 40 -6.06 -8.90 -20.36
N LEU A 41 -4.91 -8.77 -19.72
CA LEU A 41 -4.14 -7.53 -19.70
C LEU A 41 -3.48 -7.24 -21.07
N GLU A 42 -2.99 -8.27 -21.75
CA GLU A 42 -2.41 -8.17 -23.10
C GLU A 42 -3.47 -7.75 -24.13
N GLY A 43 -4.70 -8.25 -24.01
CA GLY A 43 -5.83 -7.81 -24.85
C GLY A 43 -6.33 -6.39 -24.54
N PHE A 44 -6.19 -5.94 -23.29
CA PHE A 44 -6.71 -4.64 -22.83
C PHE A 44 -5.70 -3.87 -21.96
N LEU A 45 -4.67 -3.31 -22.59
CA LEU A 45 -3.57 -2.59 -21.92
C LEU A 45 -4.01 -1.42 -21.02
N SER A 46 -5.15 -0.78 -21.32
CA SER A 46 -5.69 0.32 -20.52
C SER A 46 -6.48 -0.13 -19.28
N TYR A 47 -6.80 -1.43 -19.16
CA TYR A 47 -7.74 -1.89 -18.13
C TYR A 47 -7.07 -2.01 -16.77
N GLY A 48 -7.70 -1.36 -15.78
CA GLY A 48 -7.35 -1.57 -14.38
C GLY A 48 -8.00 -2.84 -13.81
N TYR A 49 -7.57 -3.23 -12.61
CA TYR A 49 -8.05 -4.41 -11.88
C TYR A 49 -9.58 -4.49 -11.68
N ARG A 50 -10.28 -3.36 -11.67
CA ARG A 50 -11.76 -3.32 -11.61
C ARG A 50 -12.39 -3.86 -12.90
N ARG A 51 -11.94 -3.36 -14.05
CA ARG A 51 -12.46 -3.81 -15.35
C ARG A 51 -12.04 -5.24 -15.66
N LEU A 52 -10.80 -5.60 -15.35
CA LEU A 52 -10.33 -6.98 -15.49
C LEU A 52 -11.17 -7.97 -14.67
N ALA A 53 -11.62 -7.57 -13.47
CA ALA A 53 -12.53 -8.39 -12.68
C ALA A 53 -13.90 -8.57 -13.33
N CYS A 54 -14.47 -7.51 -13.90
CA CYS A 54 -15.73 -7.59 -14.64
C CYS A 54 -15.61 -8.48 -15.88
N VAL A 55 -14.55 -8.30 -16.68
CA VAL A 55 -14.33 -9.09 -17.91
C VAL A 55 -14.09 -10.57 -17.62
N LEU A 56 -13.34 -10.88 -16.55
CA LEU A 56 -13.05 -12.26 -16.18
C LEU A 56 -14.17 -12.91 -15.34
N GLY A 57 -15.17 -12.16 -14.88
CA GLY A 57 -16.20 -12.66 -13.95
C GLY A 57 -15.63 -13.08 -12.59
N GLU A 58 -14.46 -12.54 -12.22
CA GLU A 58 -13.68 -12.99 -11.07
C GLU A 58 -13.71 -11.96 -9.94
N ASN A 59 -13.42 -12.38 -8.71
CA ASN A 59 -13.37 -11.45 -7.59
C ASN A 59 -12.25 -10.41 -7.79
N ARG A 60 -12.57 -9.14 -7.53
CA ARG A 60 -11.63 -8.02 -7.65
C ARG A 60 -10.40 -8.13 -6.72
N LYS A 61 -10.54 -8.72 -5.53
CA LYS A 61 -9.47 -8.84 -4.52
C LYS A 61 -8.28 -9.69 -5.00
N PRO A 62 -8.46 -10.94 -5.50
CA PRO A 62 -7.35 -11.74 -6.00
C PRO A 62 -6.67 -11.11 -7.22
N ILE A 63 -7.43 -10.54 -8.16
CA ILE A 63 -6.87 -9.83 -9.32
C ILE A 63 -6.01 -8.65 -8.87
N GLN A 64 -6.50 -7.83 -7.94
CA GLN A 64 -5.72 -6.73 -7.37
C GLN A 64 -4.42 -7.21 -6.71
N ARG A 65 -4.47 -8.33 -5.98
CA ARG A 65 -3.30 -8.93 -5.33
C ARG A 65 -2.29 -9.43 -6.36
N ILE A 66 -2.73 -10.10 -7.42
CA ILE A 66 -1.90 -10.58 -8.53
C ILE A 66 -1.17 -9.41 -9.18
N LEU A 67 -1.90 -8.37 -9.58
CA LEU A 67 -1.33 -7.19 -10.24
C LEU A 67 -0.32 -6.47 -9.34
N LYS A 68 -0.58 -6.35 -8.03
CA LYS A 68 0.37 -5.77 -7.07
C LYS A 68 1.64 -6.60 -6.93
N MET A 69 1.51 -7.92 -6.80
CA MET A 69 2.64 -8.83 -6.60
C MET A 69 3.49 -9.01 -7.85
N LYS A 70 2.89 -8.92 -9.04
CA LYS A 70 3.58 -9.01 -10.34
C LYS A 70 4.06 -7.66 -10.89
N GLY A 71 3.65 -6.55 -10.28
CA GLY A 71 4.01 -5.21 -10.73
C GLY A 71 3.24 -4.72 -11.97
N TRP A 72 2.20 -5.43 -12.40
CA TRP A 72 1.41 -5.15 -13.62
C TRP A 72 0.37 -4.03 -13.48
N GLN A 73 0.47 -3.21 -12.45
CA GLN A 73 -0.49 -2.14 -12.24
C GLN A 73 -0.19 -0.96 -13.17
N VAL A 74 -1.18 -0.54 -13.96
CA VAL A 74 -1.10 0.66 -14.81
C VAL A 74 -0.68 1.87 -13.96
N ARG A 75 0.31 2.61 -14.46
CA ARG A 75 0.94 3.84 -13.95
C ARG A 75 0.53 4.24 -12.53
N LYS A 76 1.40 3.96 -11.56
CA LYS A 76 1.24 4.44 -10.18
C LYS A 76 1.49 5.95 -10.12
N ARG A 77 0.62 6.70 -9.45
CA ARG A 77 0.95 8.07 -9.05
C ARG A 77 2.07 7.99 -8.01
N PRO A 78 3.12 8.83 -8.08
CA PRO A 78 4.15 8.88 -7.05
C PRO A 78 3.48 9.20 -5.71
N GLN A 79 3.59 8.28 -4.75
CA GLN A 79 3.07 8.48 -3.41
C GLN A 79 4.14 9.24 -2.62
N GLY A 80 4.02 10.57 -2.59
CA GLY A 80 4.97 11.46 -1.93
C GLY A 80 4.31 12.38 -0.91
N PHE A 81 5.13 13.00 -0.06
CA PHE A 81 4.74 14.02 0.91
C PHE A 81 4.51 15.36 0.21
N ARG A 82 3.50 15.44 -0.67
CA ARG A 82 3.10 16.75 -1.19
C ARG A 82 2.63 17.58 0.01
N PRO A 83 3.22 18.75 0.29
CA PRO A 83 2.71 19.59 1.35
C PRO A 83 1.24 19.84 1.07
N ARG A 84 0.40 19.68 2.09
CA ARG A 84 -1.01 20.07 1.97
C ARG A 84 -1.01 21.53 1.56
N ALA A 85 -1.79 21.88 0.53
CA ALA A 85 -1.93 23.27 0.11
C ALA A 85 -2.23 24.11 1.35
N ARG A 86 -1.33 25.04 1.67
CA ARG A 86 -1.53 25.94 2.81
C ARG A 86 -2.58 26.95 2.37
N SER A 87 -3.73 26.96 3.04
CA SER A 87 -4.64 28.09 2.93
C SER A 87 -3.96 29.30 3.57
N LEU A 88 -3.62 30.31 2.78
CA LEU A 88 -3.27 31.60 3.35
C LEU A 88 -4.57 32.20 3.91
N PRO A 89 -4.59 32.67 5.17
CA PRO A 89 -5.73 33.43 5.66
C PRO A 89 -5.86 34.67 4.78
N SER A 90 -7.07 34.93 4.32
CA SER A 90 -7.38 36.15 3.56
C SER A 90 -7.51 37.29 4.57
N VAL A 91 -6.36 37.84 4.96
CA VAL A 91 -6.22 38.95 5.91
C VAL A 91 -6.08 40.23 5.10
N THR A 92 -6.93 41.20 5.40
CA THR A 92 -6.83 42.54 4.83
C THR A 92 -6.51 43.55 5.93
N SER A 93 -5.77 44.60 5.59
CA SER A 93 -5.34 45.64 6.55
C SER A 93 -6.50 46.43 7.14
N ARG A 94 -7.57 46.63 6.37
CA ARG A 94 -8.76 47.36 6.78
C ARG A 94 -10.02 46.52 6.51
N PRO A 95 -11.12 46.78 7.24
CA PRO A 95 -12.36 46.03 7.09
C PRO A 95 -12.94 46.02 5.66
N ASP A 96 -12.84 47.13 4.95
CA ASP A 96 -13.54 47.33 3.66
C ASP A 96 -12.69 47.01 2.43
N ASP A 97 -11.36 46.90 2.60
CA ASP A 97 -10.41 46.57 1.53
C ASP A 97 -10.74 45.23 0.84
N ARG A 98 -11.47 44.33 1.52
CA ARG A 98 -11.88 43.02 0.99
C ARG A 98 -13.01 43.11 -0.04
N TRP A 99 -13.90 44.09 0.11
CA TRP A 99 -15.11 44.26 -0.71
C TRP A 99 -15.04 45.52 -1.60
N ALA A 100 -13.93 46.25 -1.54
CA ALA A 100 -13.63 47.32 -2.48
C ALA A 100 -13.64 46.75 -3.91
N THR A 101 -14.57 47.24 -4.71
CA THR A 101 -14.55 47.07 -6.17
C THR A 101 -14.17 48.43 -6.70
N ASP A 102 -13.08 48.52 -7.48
CA ASP A 102 -12.65 49.76 -8.16
C ASP A 102 -13.74 50.29 -9.12
#